data_AF-A0A656K509-F1
#
_entry.id   AF-A0A656K509-F1
#
_cell.length_a   1.000
_cell.length_b   1.000
_cell.length_c   1.000
_cell.angle_alpha   90.00
_cell.angle_beta   90.00
_cell.angle_gamma   90.00
#
_symmetry.space_group_name_H-M   'P 1'
#
loop_
_entity.id
_entity.type
_entity.pdbx_description
1 polymer ?
#
loop_
_entity_poly.entity_id
_entity_poly.type
_entity_poly.pdbx_seq_one_letter_code
_entity_poly.pdbx_strand_id
1 'polypeptide(L)'
;AEQARGDYWLDPLRLRQVVHNVLGNALKFTRQGAVVVKVEVSDDSPDSSRVRIGIMDSGVGIEPARQQQIFQPFTQAADDTAAHYGGSGLGLSITRQLVELMKGDISLHSEPGTGTRVTIDVPLARVKEPLSPPAEVVDT
;
A
#
# COMPACT_ATOMS: atom_id res chain seq x y z
N ALA A 1 -4.15 -13.92 10.47
CA ALA A 1 -2.92 -13.13 10.75
C ALA A 1 -1.70 -14.01 11.00
N GLU A 2 -1.85 -15.28 11.41
CA GLU A 2 -0.73 -16.21 11.62
C GLU A 2 0.10 -16.53 10.37
N GLN A 3 -0.53 -16.52 9.19
CA GLN A 3 0.09 -16.87 7.91
C GLN A 3 1.06 -15.81 7.34
N ALA A 4 1.16 -14.63 7.96
CA ALA A 4 2.04 -13.54 7.49
C ALA A 4 3.27 -13.33 8.39
N ARG A 5 3.68 -14.35 9.16
CA ARG A 5 4.86 -14.28 10.03
C ARG A 5 6.13 -14.69 9.29
N GLY A 6 7.09 -13.78 9.26
CA GLY A 6 8.43 -14.01 8.71
C GLY A 6 9.22 -12.71 8.64
N ASP A 7 10.54 -12.82 8.56
CA ASP A 7 11.44 -11.70 8.31
C ASP A 7 11.77 -11.64 6.81
N TYR A 8 11.79 -10.44 6.26
CA TYR A 8 11.93 -10.22 4.83
C TYR A 8 12.92 -9.08 4.54
N TRP A 9 13.72 -9.23 3.49
CA TRP A 9 14.55 -8.15 2.98
C TRP A 9 13.71 -7.21 2.13
N LEU A 10 13.68 -5.93 2.51
CA LEU A 10 12.96 -4.87 1.82
C LEU A 10 13.53 -3.49 2.16
N ASP A 11 13.14 -2.45 1.42
CA ASP A 11 13.36 -1.06 1.82
C ASP A 11 12.19 -0.59 2.72
N PRO A 12 12.39 -0.51 4.05
CA PRO A 12 11.31 -0.22 4.98
C PRO A 12 10.77 1.20 4.83
N LEU A 13 11.57 2.14 4.32
CA LEU A 13 11.14 3.52 4.12
C LEU A 13 10.17 3.60 2.93
N ARG A 14 10.49 2.91 1.82
CA ARG A 14 9.63 2.89 0.62
C ARG A 14 8.33 2.14 0.84
N LEU A 15 8.37 0.98 1.49
CA LEU A 15 7.14 0.24 1.81
C LEU A 15 6.24 1.06 2.74
N ARG A 16 6.81 1.70 3.77
CA ARG A 16 6.05 2.59 4.67
C ARG A 16 5.44 3.77 3.92
N GLN A 17 6.18 4.39 3.00
CA GLN A 17 5.67 5.48 2.17
C GLN A 17 4.46 5.04 1.33
N VAL A 18 4.57 3.88 0.67
CA VAL A 18 3.48 3.28 -0.11
C VAL A 18 2.24 3.03 0.76
N VAL A 19 2.42 2.35 1.89
CA VAL A 19 1.33 2.00 2.81
C VAL A 19 0.69 3.25 3.42
N HIS A 20 1.49 4.23 3.88
CA HIS A 20 0.97 5.47 4.46
C HIS A 20 0.15 6.28 3.45
N ASN A 21 0.59 6.36 2.19
CA ASN A 21 -0.15 7.09 1.17
C ASN A 21 -1.51 6.44 0.89
N VAL A 22 -1.54 5.11 0.74
CA VAL A 22 -2.80 4.39 0.50
C VAL A 22 -3.72 4.44 1.72
N LEU A 23 -3.20 4.20 2.92
CA LEU A 23 -3.97 4.26 4.16
C LEU A 23 -4.48 5.67 4.45
N GLY A 24 -3.66 6.69 4.18
CA GLY A 24 -4.04 8.09 4.29
C GLY A 24 -5.22 8.43 3.38
N ASN A 25 -5.22 7.94 2.14
CA ASN A 25 -6.35 8.09 1.22
C ASN A 25 -7.61 7.37 1.74
N ALA A 26 -7.48 6.12 2.19
CA ALA A 26 -8.60 5.35 2.73
C ALA A 26 -9.28 6.06 3.92
N LEU A 27 -8.49 6.56 4.88
CA LEU A 27 -9.00 7.32 6.04
C LEU A 27 -9.62 8.65 5.63
N LYS A 28 -9.00 9.35 4.68
CA LYS A 28 -9.45 10.65 4.17
C LYS A 28 -10.83 10.58 3.50
N PHE A 29 -11.12 9.50 2.77
CA PHE A 29 -12.37 9.34 2.03
C PHE A 29 -13.44 8.52 2.78
N THR A 30 -13.14 8.10 4.00
CA THR A 30 -14.07 7.35 4.87
C THR A 30 -14.44 8.18 6.09
N ARG A 31 -15.51 8.97 5.97
CA ARG A 31 -16.01 9.81 7.08
C ARG A 31 -16.61 8.97 8.23
N GLN A 32 -17.29 7.89 7.89
CA GLN A 32 -17.92 6.94 8.80
C GLN A 32 -17.77 5.53 8.22
N GLY A 33 -17.63 4.53 9.08
CA GLY A 33 -17.40 3.15 8.69
C GLY A 33 -16.03 2.66 9.12
N ALA A 34 -15.34 1.89 8.27
CA ALA A 34 -14.11 1.22 8.63
C ALA A 34 -13.06 1.25 7.53
N VAL A 35 -11.79 1.20 7.96
CA VAL A 35 -10.65 0.89 7.10
C VAL A 35 -10.00 -0.37 7.64
N VAL A 36 -9.80 -1.36 6.77
CA VAL A 36 -9.25 -2.68 7.09
C VAL A 36 -7.97 -2.88 6.32
N VAL A 37 -6.91 -3.29 7.03
CA VAL A 37 -5.65 -3.70 6.43
C VAL A 37 -5.51 -5.20 6.57
N LYS A 38 -5.31 -5.90 5.45
CA LYS A 38 -5.06 -7.35 5.41
C LYS A 38 -3.71 -7.60 4.78
N VAL A 39 -2.91 -8.45 5.42
CA VAL A 39 -1.64 -8.93 4.88
C VAL A 39 -1.73 -10.42 4.66
N GLU A 40 -1.40 -10.86 3.46
CA GLU A 40 -1.34 -12.25 3.04
C GLU A 40 0.05 -12.52 2.48
N VAL A 41 0.57 -13.71 2.74
CA VAL A 41 1.87 -14.14 2.24
C VAL A 41 1.69 -15.48 1.54
N SER A 42 2.28 -15.62 0.36
CA SER A 42 2.40 -16.89 -0.34
C SER A 42 3.85 -17.14 -0.69
N ASP A 43 4.36 -18.32 -0.33
CA ASP A 43 5.72 -18.71 -0.69
C ASP A 43 5.74 -19.13 -2.17
N ASP A 44 6.44 -18.36 -3.00
CA ASP A 44 6.66 -18.70 -4.41
C ASP A 44 7.83 -19.69 -4.53
N SER A 45 8.80 -19.60 -3.61
CA SER A 45 9.95 -20.50 -3.50
C SER A 45 10.48 -20.51 -2.06
N PRO A 46 11.45 -21.39 -1.72
CA PRO A 46 12.07 -21.39 -0.38
C PRO A 46 12.72 -20.06 0.03
N ASP A 47 13.04 -19.21 -0.95
CA ASP A 47 13.85 -18.00 -0.78
C ASP A 47 13.07 -16.72 -1.07
N SER A 48 11.84 -16.85 -1.60
CA SER A 48 11.02 -15.74 -2.06
C SER A 48 9.56 -15.98 -1.72
N SER A 49 8.93 -14.98 -1.10
CA SER A 49 7.49 -14.97 -0.86
C SER A 49 6.87 -13.75 -1.54
N ARG A 50 5.64 -13.87 -2.02
CA ARG A 50 4.83 -12.70 -2.36
C ARG A 50 4.11 -12.23 -1.12
N VAL A 51 4.25 -10.94 -0.84
CA VAL A 51 3.52 -10.26 0.23
C VAL A 51 2.47 -9.38 -0.40
N ARG A 52 1.20 -9.68 -0.10
CA ARG A 52 0.04 -8.94 -0.55
C ARG A 52 -0.57 -8.15 0.59
N ILE A 53 -0.60 -6.82 0.44
CA ILE A 53 -1.20 -5.89 1.39
C ILE A 53 -2.46 -5.31 0.76
N GLY A 54 -3.62 -5.70 1.27
CA GLY A 54 -4.91 -5.14 0.90
C GLY A 54 -5.35 -4.07 1.90
N ILE A 55 -5.61 -2.86 1.43
CA ILE A 55 -6.19 -1.76 2.22
C ILE A 55 -7.59 -1.51 1.67
N MET A 56 -8.59 -1.74 2.50
CA MET A 56 -10.00 -1.67 2.15
C MET A 56 -10.70 -0.62 2.98
N ASP A 57 -11.50 0.23 2.36
CA ASP A 57 -12.33 1.21 3.04
C ASP A 57 -13.80 1.10 2.62
N SER A 58 -14.68 1.65 3.46
CA SER A 58 -16.11 1.77 3.21
C SER A 58 -16.51 3.22 2.86
N GLY A 59 -15.59 3.97 2.26
CA GLY A 59 -15.78 5.38 1.93
C GLY A 59 -16.67 5.59 0.71
N VAL A 60 -16.59 6.80 0.15
CA VAL A 60 -17.44 7.22 -0.98
C VAL A 60 -17.24 6.43 -2.28
N GLY A 61 -16.16 5.67 -2.40
CA GLY A 61 -15.79 4.97 -3.63
C GLY A 61 -15.33 5.90 -4.76
N ILE A 62 -15.04 5.33 -5.92
CA ILE A 62 -14.47 6.03 -7.07
C ILE A 62 -15.24 5.61 -8.34
N GLU A 63 -15.76 6.61 -9.05
CA GLU A 63 -16.42 6.41 -10.35
C GLU A 63 -15.50 5.67 -11.35
N PRO A 64 -16.01 4.69 -12.12
CA PRO A 64 -15.20 3.89 -13.04
C PRO A 64 -14.33 4.71 -14.00
N ALA A 65 -14.86 5.84 -14.50
CA ALA A 65 -14.14 6.74 -15.40
C ALA A 65 -12.89 7.37 -14.77
N ARG A 66 -12.86 7.52 -13.43
CA ARG A 66 -11.75 8.11 -12.69
C ARG A 66 -10.71 7.08 -12.23
N GLN A 67 -11.08 5.80 -12.11
CA GLN A 67 -10.21 4.76 -11.55
C GLN A 67 -8.89 4.58 -12.33
N GLN A 68 -8.91 4.71 -13.65
CA GLN A 68 -7.68 4.60 -14.46
C GLN A 68 -6.80 5.85 -14.37
N GLN A 69 -7.39 6.98 -14.00
CA GLN A 69 -6.74 8.28 -13.98
C GLN A 69 -6.03 8.54 -12.64
N ILE A 70 -6.46 7.95 -11.53
CA ILE A 70 -5.88 8.24 -10.21
C ILE A 70 -4.39 7.84 -10.06
N PHE A 71 -3.90 6.95 -10.93
CA PHE A 71 -2.49 6.57 -10.97
C PHE A 71 -1.66 7.45 -11.91
N GLN A 72 -2.30 8.30 -12.71
CA GLN A 72 -1.60 9.27 -13.53
C GLN A 72 -1.18 10.46 -12.64
N PRO A 73 0.00 11.06 -12.88
CA PRO A 73 0.44 12.21 -12.12
C PRO A 73 -0.44 13.44 -12.41
N PHE A 74 -0.67 14.26 -11.38
CA PHE A 74 -1.42 15.53 -11.45
C PHE A 74 -2.89 15.41 -11.83
N THR A 75 -3.44 14.20 -11.86
CA THR A 75 -4.84 13.94 -12.23
C THR A 75 -5.71 14.14 -11.00
N GLN A 76 -5.84 15.40 -10.59
CA GLN A 76 -6.85 15.79 -9.62
C GLN A 76 -8.16 15.93 -10.40
N ALA A 77 -9.20 15.25 -9.92
CA ALA A 77 -10.54 15.43 -10.47
C ALA A 77 -10.89 16.91 -10.38
N ALA A 78 -11.06 17.54 -11.55
CA ALA A 78 -11.52 18.91 -11.65
C ALA A 78 -12.88 19.05 -10.97
N ASP A 79 -12.96 20.15 -10.24
CA ASP A 79 -14.09 20.71 -9.51
C ASP A 79 -14.56 19.92 -8.27
N ASP A 80 -14.39 20.58 -7.11
CA ASP A 80 -14.83 20.27 -5.75
C ASP A 80 -13.89 19.45 -4.83
N THR A 81 -13.15 18.46 -5.34
CA THR A 81 -12.30 17.61 -4.46
C THR A 81 -11.00 18.27 -3.99
N ALA A 82 -10.34 19.09 -4.82
CA ALA A 82 -9.07 19.73 -4.47
C ALA A 82 -9.23 20.78 -3.35
N ALA A 83 -10.36 21.52 -3.37
CA ALA A 83 -10.68 22.56 -2.40
C ALA A 83 -11.02 22.01 -1.01
N HIS A 84 -11.72 20.87 -0.94
CA HIS A 84 -12.14 20.28 0.33
C HIS A 84 -11.10 19.36 0.98
N TYR A 85 -10.21 18.78 0.19
CA TYR A 85 -9.45 17.62 0.66
C TYR A 85 -7.94 17.70 0.46
N GLY A 86 -7.40 18.66 -0.30
CA GLY A 86 -5.96 18.94 -0.40
C GLY A 86 -5.08 17.79 -0.91
N GLY A 87 -4.06 18.10 -1.71
CA GLY A 87 -3.08 17.12 -2.18
C GLY A 87 -2.52 17.50 -3.53
N SER A 88 -1.33 17.03 -3.87
CA SER A 88 -0.68 17.31 -5.17
C SER A 88 -1.18 16.42 -6.31
N GLY A 89 -2.00 15.39 -6.02
CA GLY A 89 -2.39 14.38 -7.00
C GLY A 89 -1.24 13.46 -7.42
N LEU A 90 -0.08 13.54 -6.75
CA LEU A 90 1.10 12.74 -7.04
C LEU A 90 1.19 11.45 -6.19
N GLY A 91 0.43 11.38 -5.10
CA GLY A 91 0.61 10.32 -4.10
C GLY A 91 0.51 8.92 -4.68
N LEU A 92 -0.57 8.63 -5.42
CA LEU A 92 -0.81 7.31 -6.01
C LEU A 92 0.10 7.02 -7.22
N SER A 93 0.47 8.03 -8.02
CA SER A 93 1.43 7.84 -9.11
C SER A 93 2.83 7.50 -8.60
N ILE A 94 3.30 8.18 -7.54
CA ILE A 94 4.56 7.85 -6.86
C ILE A 94 4.47 6.47 -6.20
N THR A 95 3.33 6.15 -5.58
CA THR A 95 3.10 4.83 -4.98
C THR A 95 3.26 3.72 -6.01
N ARG A 96 2.65 3.88 -7.19
CA ARG A 96 2.79 2.93 -8.29
C ARG A 96 4.24 2.75 -8.73
N GLN A 97 4.96 3.85 -8.97
CA GLN A 97 6.37 3.80 -9.35
C GLN A 97 7.22 3.08 -8.30
N LEU A 98 6.99 3.34 -7.01
CA LEU A 98 7.72 2.66 -5.93
C LEU A 98 7.43 1.16 -5.91
N VAL A 99 6.16 0.75 -6.10
CA VAL A 99 5.78 -0.66 -6.15
C VAL A 99 6.39 -1.36 -7.36
N GLU A 100 6.38 -0.71 -8.53
CA GLU A 100 7.04 -1.22 -9.75
C GLU A 100 8.56 -1.36 -9.56
N LEU A 101 9.22 -0.41 -8.88
CA LEU A 101 10.65 -0.50 -8.53
C LEU A 101 10.95 -1.66 -7.56
N MET A 102 9.99 -2.01 -6.69
CA MET A 102 10.03 -3.20 -5.84
C MET A 102 9.66 -4.48 -6.62
N LYS A 103 9.52 -4.41 -7.96
CA LYS A 103 9.09 -5.51 -8.85
C LYS A 103 7.72 -6.08 -8.49
N GLY A 104 6.89 -5.27 -7.82
CA GLY A 104 5.53 -5.60 -7.46
C GLY A 104 4.50 -5.03 -8.42
N ASP A 105 3.23 -5.22 -8.06
CA ASP A 105 2.07 -4.64 -8.72
C ASP A 105 1.17 -3.92 -7.71
N ILE A 106 0.45 -2.90 -8.18
CA ILE A 106 -0.59 -2.23 -7.42
C ILE A 106 -1.88 -2.20 -8.22
N SER A 107 -2.96 -2.67 -7.61
CA SER A 107 -4.30 -2.68 -8.21
C SER A 107 -5.32 -1.96 -7.34
N LEU A 108 -6.37 -1.46 -7.99
CA LEU A 108 -7.48 -0.76 -7.37
C LEU A 108 -8.77 -1.43 -7.82
N HIS A 109 -9.67 -1.69 -6.87
CA HIS A 109 -11.05 -2.04 -7.12
C HIS A 109 -11.93 -1.12 -6.27
N SER A 110 -12.87 -0.42 -6.90
CA SER A 110 -13.73 0.53 -6.20
C SER A 110 -15.13 0.55 -6.81
N GLU A 111 -16.12 0.82 -5.98
CA GLU A 111 -17.51 1.01 -6.37
C GLU A 111 -18.07 2.25 -5.65
N PRO A 112 -18.70 3.19 -6.39
CA PRO A 112 -19.31 4.37 -5.79
C PRO A 112 -20.30 4.02 -4.67
N GLY A 113 -20.15 4.63 -3.51
CA GLY A 113 -20.98 4.42 -2.33
C GLY A 113 -20.66 3.15 -1.51
N THR A 114 -19.86 2.22 -2.04
CA THR A 114 -19.47 0.99 -1.34
C THR A 114 -18.08 1.11 -0.70
N GLY A 115 -17.15 1.77 -1.38
CA GLY A 115 -15.79 2.00 -0.91
C GLY A 115 -14.72 1.56 -1.90
N THR A 116 -13.48 1.41 -1.41
CA THR A 116 -12.31 1.15 -2.24
C THR A 116 -11.41 0.09 -1.63
N ARG A 117 -10.86 -0.79 -2.47
CA ARG A 117 -9.77 -1.71 -2.14
C ARG A 117 -8.56 -1.38 -3.01
N VAL A 118 -7.45 -1.06 -2.36
CA VAL A 118 -6.13 -0.99 -2.98
C VAL A 118 -5.33 -2.22 -2.55
N THR A 119 -4.72 -2.91 -3.51
CA THR A 119 -3.89 -4.08 -3.25
C THR A 119 -2.48 -3.82 -3.74
N ILE A 120 -1.50 -3.93 -2.85
CA ILE A 120 -0.07 -3.89 -3.14
C ILE A 120 0.44 -5.32 -3.08
N ASP A 121 1.10 -5.79 -4.12
CA ASP A 121 1.62 -7.16 -4.22
C ASP A 121 3.09 -7.12 -4.60
N VAL A 122 3.98 -7.44 -3.64
CA VAL A 122 5.43 -7.32 -3.81
C VAL A 122 6.15 -8.64 -3.56
N PRO A 123 7.09 -9.06 -4.42
CA PRO A 123 7.96 -10.18 -4.13
C PRO A 123 9.05 -9.75 -3.14
N LEU A 124 9.17 -10.46 -2.02
CA LEU A 124 10.19 -10.21 -1.00
C LEU A 124 11.04 -11.45 -0.76
N ALA A 125 12.34 -11.24 -0.59
CA ALA A 125 13.26 -12.32 -0.21
C ALA A 125 13.09 -12.65 1.27
N ARG A 126 12.90 -13.93 1.59
CA ARG A 126 12.71 -14.39 2.96
C ARG A 126 14.06 -14.50 3.67
N VAL A 127 14.13 -14.01 4.91
CA VAL A 127 15.30 -14.15 5.78
C VAL A 127 15.31 -15.58 6.34
N LYS A 128 16.34 -16.36 6.00
CA LYS A 128 16.46 -17.78 6.36
C LYS A 128 16.93 -18.01 7.81
N GLU A 129 17.75 -17.11 8.32
CA GLU A 129 18.25 -17.12 9.69
C GLU A 129 17.87 -15.79 10.32
N PRO A 130 17.23 -15.78 11.51
CA PRO A 130 16.88 -14.54 12.17
C PRO A 130 18.14 -13.69 12.32
N LEU A 131 18.06 -12.42 11.93
CA LEU A 131 19.17 -11.49 12.10
C LEU A 131 19.58 -11.53 13.56
N SER A 132 20.79 -12.00 13.86
CA SER A 132 21.34 -11.89 15.21
C SER A 132 21.23 -10.43 15.61
N PRO A 133 20.70 -10.10 16.80
CA PRO A 133 20.72 -8.73 17.27
C PRO A 133 22.17 -8.22 17.18
N PRO A 134 22.40 -6.96 16.74
CA PRO A 134 23.74 -6.41 16.69
C PRO A 134 24.37 -6.63 18.08
N ALA A 135 25.58 -7.20 18.09
CA ALA A 135 26.30 -7.46 19.33
C ALA A 135 26.22 -6.20 20.21
N GLU A 136 25.76 -6.35 21.45
CA GLU A 136 25.75 -5.24 22.40
C GLU A 136 27.12 -4.59 22.36
N VAL A 137 27.15 -3.32 21.97
CA VAL A 137 28.36 -2.52 22.03
C VAL A 137 28.63 -2.38 23.52
N VAL A 138 29.51 -3.23 24.04
CA VAL A 138 29.99 -3.12 25.41
C VAL A 138 30.78 -1.82 25.43
N ASP A 139 30.18 -0.75 25.95
CA ASP A 139 30.88 0.48 26.29
C ASP A 139 31.96 0.10 27.32
N THR A 140 33.22 0.05 26.88
CA THR A 140 34.42 -0.10 27.72
C THR A 140 35.14 1.22 27.84
#